data_AF-A0A4R4RZ03-F1
#
_entry.id   AF-A0A4R4RZ03-F1
#
_cell.length_a   1.000
_cell.length_b   1.000
_cell.length_c   1.000
_cell.angle_alpha   90.00
_cell.angle_beta   90.00
_cell.angle_gamma   90.00
#
_symmetry.space_group_name_H-M   'P 1'
#
loop_
_entity.id
_entity.type
_entity.pdbx_description
1 polymer ?
#
loop_
_entity_poly.entity_id
_entity_poly.type
_entity_poly.pdbx_seq_one_letter_code
_entity_poly.pdbx_strand_id
1 'polypeptide(L)'
;MTDPAQWSQEQINTGLALRAWSYYYIHSSIRDTTTCYQPLIDLCAEDIIWSHDGPRDERVPTYPGVIHGKQALADMLSWEDDIVGELDLLDPIERPIEFIAEGNQVVALIAENYRIKRTGAVVRNDLAVVVMDFEDHLITRMRIIANLADYIETHLGVGWSVRA
;
A
#
# COMPACT_ATOMS: atom_id res chain seq x y z
N MET A 1 -29.64 -0.52 12.48
CA MET A 1 -28.83 -1.01 11.35
C MET A 1 -29.45 -0.42 10.10
N THR A 2 -28.75 0.50 9.44
CA THR A 2 -29.18 1.11 8.18
C THR A 2 -29.04 0.09 7.05
N ASP A 3 -30.02 0.08 6.15
CA ASP A 3 -30.07 -0.77 4.96
C ASP A 3 -28.84 -0.48 4.06
N PRO A 4 -28.06 -1.50 3.62
CA PRO A 4 -26.96 -1.33 2.67
C PRO A 4 -27.36 -0.58 1.38
N ALA A 5 -28.64 -0.56 1.03
CA ALA A 5 -29.18 0.19 -0.10
C ALA A 5 -29.14 1.73 0.07
N GLN A 6 -28.68 2.26 1.23
CA GLN A 6 -28.65 3.69 1.52
C GLN A 6 -27.25 4.31 1.59
N TRP A 7 -26.19 3.54 1.30
CA TRP A 7 -24.84 4.08 1.37
C TRP A 7 -24.52 4.96 0.16
N SER A 8 -23.86 6.09 0.40
CA SER A 8 -23.29 6.88 -0.69
C SER A 8 -22.17 6.10 -1.37
N GLN A 9 -21.88 6.46 -2.62
CA GLN A 9 -20.75 5.91 -3.37
C GLN A 9 -19.42 6.05 -2.60
N GLU A 10 -19.20 7.20 -1.97
CA GLU A 10 -18.02 7.47 -1.13
C GLU A 10 -17.93 6.55 0.08
N GLN A 11 -19.06 6.23 0.73
CA GLN A 11 -19.09 5.29 1.85
C GLN A 11 -18.77 3.86 1.40
N ILE A 12 -19.31 3.45 0.24
CA ILE A 12 -19.01 2.14 -0.36
C ILE A 12 -17.52 2.06 -0.71
N ASN A 13 -17.00 3.05 -1.44
CA ASN A 13 -15.60 3.09 -1.86
C ASN A 13 -14.65 3.15 -0.66
N THR A 14 -14.99 3.89 0.40
CA THR A 14 -14.20 3.90 1.65
C THR A 14 -14.16 2.52 2.31
N GLY A 15 -15.28 1.80 2.34
CA GLY A 15 -15.33 0.43 2.86
C GLY A 15 -14.49 -0.55 2.04
N LEU A 16 -14.54 -0.43 0.71
CA LEU A 16 -13.71 -1.23 -0.21
C LEU A 16 -12.22 -0.89 -0.07
N ALA A 17 -11.88 0.39 0.05
CA ALA A 17 -10.53 0.88 0.30
C ALA A 17 -9.97 0.34 1.62
N LEU A 18 -10.75 0.42 2.71
CA LEU A 18 -10.36 -0.16 4.00
C LEU A 18 -10.14 -1.66 3.87
N ARG A 19 -11.00 -2.38 3.15
CA ARG A 19 -10.87 -3.83 2.96
C ARG A 19 -9.63 -4.19 2.13
N ALA A 20 -9.39 -3.47 1.03
CA ALA A 20 -8.21 -3.66 0.18
C ALA A 20 -6.92 -3.39 0.98
N TRP A 21 -6.87 -2.26 1.69
CA TRP A 21 -5.74 -1.93 2.54
C TRP A 21 -5.55 -2.96 3.66
N SER A 22 -6.64 -3.42 4.27
CA SER A 22 -6.58 -4.46 5.30
C SER A 22 -5.99 -5.75 4.75
N TYR A 23 -6.33 -6.18 3.54
CA TYR A 23 -5.67 -7.33 2.94
C TYR A 23 -4.19 -7.03 2.70
N TYR A 24 -3.84 -5.93 2.04
CA TYR A 24 -2.42 -5.60 1.80
C TYR A 24 -1.60 -5.51 3.10
N TYR A 25 -2.13 -4.87 4.15
CA TYR A 25 -1.46 -4.60 5.44
C TYR A 25 -1.50 -5.78 6.44
N ILE A 26 -2.63 -6.49 6.54
CA ILE A 26 -2.73 -7.67 7.41
C ILE A 26 -1.89 -8.81 6.83
N HIS A 27 -1.83 -8.93 5.50
CA HIS A 27 -0.99 -9.95 4.86
C HIS A 27 0.50 -9.70 5.08
N SER A 28 0.95 -8.45 5.09
CA SER A 28 2.34 -8.11 5.41
C SER A 28 2.69 -8.24 6.90
N SER A 29 1.70 -8.36 7.79
CA SER A 29 1.91 -8.38 9.26
C SER A 29 1.64 -9.72 9.95
N ILE A 30 0.84 -10.64 9.37
CA ILE A 30 0.52 -11.93 9.98
C ILE A 30 1.07 -13.10 9.15
N ARG A 31 2.12 -13.72 9.67
CA ARG A 31 2.72 -14.97 9.18
C ARG A 31 1.69 -16.10 9.08
N ASP A 32 1.19 -16.36 7.88
CA ASP A 32 0.76 -17.70 7.49
C ASP A 32 1.32 -17.98 6.09
N THR A 33 2.03 -19.10 5.94
CA THR A 33 2.68 -19.57 4.71
C THR A 33 1.70 -20.05 3.63
N THR A 34 0.42 -19.67 3.76
CA THR A 34 -0.67 -19.93 2.83
C THR A 34 -1.15 -18.63 2.15
N THR A 35 -0.22 -17.68 1.97
CA THR A 35 -0.43 -16.32 1.46
C THR A 35 -1.20 -16.32 0.15
N CYS A 36 -2.40 -15.74 0.20
CA CYS A 36 -3.27 -15.60 -0.95
C CYS A 36 -3.72 -14.14 -1.03
N TYR A 37 -3.06 -13.36 -1.90
CA TYR A 37 -3.48 -11.99 -2.25
C TYR A 37 -4.81 -11.95 -3.02
N GLN A 38 -5.44 -13.11 -3.27
CA GLN A 38 -6.67 -13.20 -4.04
C GLN A 38 -7.79 -12.29 -3.53
N PRO A 39 -8.05 -12.15 -2.21
CA PRO A 39 -9.08 -11.23 -1.74
C PRO A 39 -8.80 -9.75 -2.06
N LEU A 40 -7.53 -9.35 -2.20
CA LEU A 40 -7.17 -8.02 -2.70
C LEU A 40 -7.36 -7.95 -4.22
N ILE A 41 -6.87 -8.95 -4.95
CA ILE A 41 -6.97 -9.03 -6.42
C ILE A 41 -8.44 -9.03 -6.88
N ASP A 42 -9.33 -9.67 -6.12
CA ASP A 42 -10.78 -9.71 -6.38
C ASP A 42 -11.45 -8.33 -6.26
N LEU A 43 -10.83 -7.39 -5.53
CA LEU A 43 -11.31 -6.00 -5.41
C LEU A 43 -10.81 -5.11 -6.55
N CYS A 44 -9.89 -5.59 -7.39
CA CYS A 44 -9.32 -4.82 -8.49
C CYS A 44 -10.08 -5.07 -9.82
N ALA A 45 -10.02 -4.10 -10.72
CA ALA A 45 -10.39 -4.28 -12.12
C ALA A 45 -9.35 -5.15 -12.85
N GLU A 46 -9.75 -5.83 -13.94
CA GLU A 46 -8.84 -6.68 -14.73
C GLU A 46 -7.61 -5.92 -15.25
N ASP A 47 -7.79 -4.65 -15.58
CA ASP A 47 -6.81 -3.72 -16.14
C ASP A 47 -6.21 -2.76 -15.10
N ILE A 48 -6.29 -3.10 -13.81
CA ILE A 48 -5.73 -2.34 -12.68
C ILE A 48 -4.34 -1.74 -12.99
N ILE A 49 -4.18 -0.46 -12.70
CA ILE A 49 -2.87 0.20 -12.70
C ILE A 49 -2.38 0.30 -11.26
N TRP A 50 -1.30 -0.40 -10.95
CA TRP A 50 -0.67 -0.32 -9.63
C TRP A 50 0.68 0.38 -9.73
N SER A 51 0.99 1.24 -8.76
CA SER A 51 2.30 1.88 -8.66
C SER A 51 2.66 2.14 -7.22
N HIS A 52 3.94 1.96 -6.91
CA HIS A 52 4.51 2.34 -5.62
C HIS A 52 5.66 3.29 -5.89
N ASP A 53 5.47 4.55 -5.49
CA ASP A 53 6.49 5.59 -5.62
C ASP A 53 7.47 5.49 -4.45
N GLY A 54 8.73 5.24 -4.79
CA GLY A 54 9.83 5.21 -3.86
C GLY A 54 11.16 5.59 -4.53
N PRO A 55 12.27 5.56 -3.80
CA PRO A 55 13.59 5.84 -4.33
C PRO A 55 13.96 4.83 -5.43
N ARG A 56 14.63 5.31 -6.48
CA ARG A 56 15.17 4.49 -7.58
C ARG A 56 16.68 4.28 -7.43
N ASP A 57 17.09 3.82 -6.25
CA ASP A 57 18.49 3.57 -5.92
C ASP A 57 18.67 2.14 -5.41
N GLU A 58 19.62 1.40 -5.99
CA GLU A 58 19.84 -0.03 -5.72
C GLU A 58 20.24 -0.33 -4.26
N ARG A 59 20.64 0.69 -3.50
CA ARG A 59 21.05 0.58 -2.09
C ARG A 59 19.88 0.64 -1.11
N VAL A 60 18.69 0.99 -1.58
CA VAL A 60 17.43 1.02 -0.82
C VAL A 60 16.40 0.12 -1.52
N PRO A 61 15.36 -0.38 -0.83
CA PRO A 61 14.32 -1.13 -1.52
C PRO A 61 13.71 -0.28 -2.62
N THR A 62 13.86 -0.73 -3.85
CA THR A 62 13.18 -0.16 -5.00
C THR A 62 11.89 -0.93 -5.21
N TYR A 63 10.77 -0.22 -5.23
CA TYR A 63 9.52 -0.84 -5.61
C TYR A 63 9.46 -1.08 -7.12
N PRO A 64 8.72 -2.10 -7.57
CA PRO A 64 8.42 -2.28 -8.97
C PRO A 64 7.67 -1.03 -9.43
N GLY A 65 7.99 -0.57 -10.64
CA GLY A 65 7.41 0.65 -11.20
C GLY A 65 5.91 0.52 -11.47
N VAL A 66 5.44 1.02 -12.61
CA VAL A 66 4.01 0.89 -12.94
C VAL A 66 3.73 -0.55 -13.39
N ILE A 67 2.78 -1.20 -12.71
CA ILE A 67 2.25 -2.52 -13.00
C ILE A 67 0.88 -2.37 -13.68
N HIS A 68 0.63 -3.20 -14.69
CA HIS A 68 -0.61 -3.19 -15.46
C HIS A 68 -1.29 -4.56 -15.46
N GLY A 69 -2.51 -4.61 -14.97
CA GLY A 69 -3.39 -5.78 -14.95
C GLY A 69 -3.19 -6.71 -13.76
N LYS A 70 -4.23 -7.49 -13.46
CA LYS A 70 -4.28 -8.36 -12.26
C LYS A 70 -3.18 -9.40 -12.20
N GLN A 71 -2.83 -10.02 -13.32
CA GLN A 71 -1.80 -11.06 -13.32
C GLN A 71 -0.44 -10.49 -12.93
N ALA A 72 -0.06 -9.35 -13.51
CA ALA A 72 1.20 -8.68 -13.17
C ALA A 72 1.20 -8.17 -11.72
N LEU A 73 0.03 -7.75 -11.20
CA LEU A 73 -0.13 -7.42 -9.78
C LEU A 73 0.08 -8.64 -8.89
N ALA A 74 -0.50 -9.79 -9.21
CA ALA A 74 -0.33 -11.02 -8.43
C ALA A 74 1.14 -11.49 -8.40
N ASP A 75 1.82 -11.42 -9.55
CA ASP A 75 3.24 -11.76 -9.67
C ASP A 75 4.10 -10.80 -8.83
N MET A 76 3.76 -9.51 -8.85
CA MET A 76 4.45 -8.48 -8.08
C MET A 76 4.29 -8.67 -6.56
N LEU A 77 3.06 -8.89 -6.09
CA LEU A 77 2.77 -9.10 -4.67
C LEU A 77 3.48 -10.37 -4.15
N SER A 78 3.54 -11.41 -4.97
CA SER A 78 4.30 -12.63 -4.63
C SER A 78 5.81 -12.38 -4.52
N TRP A 79 6.36 -11.46 -5.32
CA TRP A 79 7.76 -11.04 -5.22
C TRP A 79 8.02 -10.14 -4.01
N GLU A 80 7.06 -9.27 -3.65
CA GLU A 80 7.17 -8.36 -2.51
C GLU A 80 7.27 -9.12 -1.18
N ASP A 81 6.57 -10.25 -1.07
CA ASP A 81 6.68 -11.18 0.07
C ASP A 81 8.12 -11.62 0.34
N ASP A 82 9.00 -11.70 -0.66
CA ASP A 82 10.39 -12.09 -0.47
C ASP A 82 11.29 -10.93 0.00
N ILE A 83 10.79 -9.69 -0.04
CA ILE A 83 11.59 -8.47 0.19
C ILE A 83 11.20 -7.77 1.47
N VAL A 84 9.90 -7.56 1.68
CA VAL A 84 9.38 -6.89 2.88
C VAL A 84 9.20 -7.94 3.98
N GLY A 85 9.79 -7.64 5.13
CA GLY A 85 9.81 -8.44 6.35
C GLY A 85 8.72 -8.02 7.31
N GLU A 86 8.81 -8.53 8.55
CA GLU A 86 7.86 -8.22 9.62
C GLU A 86 7.55 -6.72 9.67
N LEU A 87 6.28 -6.35 9.40
CA LEU A 87 5.72 -5.11 9.93
C LEU A 87 5.87 -5.18 11.44
N ASP A 88 6.58 -4.22 12.03
CA ASP A 88 6.84 -4.20 13.45
C ASP A 88 5.54 -3.80 14.18
N LEU A 89 4.68 -4.79 14.41
CA LEU A 89 3.44 -4.64 15.19
C LEU A 89 3.71 -4.25 16.66
N LEU A 90 4.98 -4.26 17.11
CA LEU A 90 5.36 -3.90 18.47
C LEU A 90 5.63 -2.39 18.64
N ASP A 91 5.86 -1.65 17.54
CA ASP A 91 5.89 -0.19 17.55
C ASP A 91 4.49 0.30 17.13
N PRO A 92 3.65 0.80 18.06
CA PRO A 92 2.27 1.11 17.75
C PRO A 92 2.20 2.14 16.62
N ILE A 93 1.35 1.86 15.62
CA ILE A 93 0.99 2.82 14.59
C ILE A 93 0.59 4.13 15.29
N GLU A 94 1.37 5.19 15.09
CA GLU A 94 1.23 6.43 15.86
C GLU A 94 -0.12 7.13 15.63
N ARG A 95 -0.80 6.79 14.53
CA ARG A 95 -2.08 7.38 14.12
C ARG A 95 -3.03 6.35 13.50
N PRO A 96 -4.35 6.48 13.72
CA PRO A 96 -5.34 5.73 12.94
C PRO A 96 -5.21 6.03 11.44
N ILE A 97 -5.61 5.06 10.61
CA ILE A 97 -5.75 5.28 9.16
C ILE A 97 -6.90 6.27 8.94
N GLU A 98 -6.65 7.28 8.12
CA GLU A 98 -7.65 8.27 7.73
C GLU A 98 -8.03 8.09 6.28
N PHE A 99 -9.32 8.13 5.96
CA PHE A 99 -9.84 8.04 4.61
C PHE A 99 -10.54 9.34 4.22
N ILE A 100 -10.18 9.84 3.04
CA ILE A 100 -10.81 10.99 2.40
C ILE A 100 -11.38 10.48 1.08
N ALA A 101 -12.69 10.56 0.91
CA ALA A 101 -13.37 10.10 -0.29
C ALA A 101 -14.05 11.27 -1.00
N GLU A 102 -13.89 11.33 -2.32
CA GLU A 102 -14.55 12.29 -3.19
C GLU A 102 -14.94 11.59 -4.49
N GLY A 103 -16.24 11.39 -4.68
CA GLY A 103 -16.78 10.65 -5.83
C GLY A 103 -16.18 9.23 -5.96
N ASN A 104 -15.40 9.03 -7.02
CA ASN A 104 -14.76 7.75 -7.35
C ASN A 104 -13.35 7.57 -6.78
N GLN A 105 -12.83 8.55 -6.05
CA GLN A 105 -11.49 8.47 -5.50
C GLN A 105 -11.54 8.34 -3.98
N VAL A 106 -10.65 7.50 -3.44
CA VAL A 106 -10.37 7.42 -2.01
C VAL A 106 -8.88 7.62 -1.79
N VAL A 107 -8.53 8.52 -0.89
CA VAL A 107 -7.18 8.73 -0.40
C VAL A 107 -7.11 8.21 1.02
N ALA A 108 -6.20 7.28 1.29
CA ALA A 108 -5.87 6.83 2.63
C ALA A 108 -4.55 7.46 3.08
N LEU A 109 -4.55 8.04 4.28
CA LEU A 109 -3.35 8.48 4.98
C LEU A 109 -3.01 7.43 6.03
N ILE A 110 -1.83 6.85 5.91
CA ILE A 110 -1.37 5.74 6.74
C ILE A 110 -0.03 6.08 7.37
N ALA A 111 0.32 5.38 8.44
CA ALA A 111 1.67 5.28 8.95
C ALA A 111 1.99 3.79 9.10
N GLU A 112 3.23 3.40 8.78
CA GLU A 112 3.66 2.00 8.82
C GLU A 112 5.12 1.88 9.24
N ASN A 113 5.42 0.83 9.98
CA ASN A 113 6.79 0.48 10.38
C ASN A 113 7.07 -0.93 9.90
N TYR A 114 7.99 -1.11 8.96
CA TYR A 114 8.30 -2.44 8.42
C TYR A 114 9.79 -2.73 8.42
N ARG A 115 10.14 -4.00 8.57
CA ARG A 115 11.51 -4.47 8.40
C ARG A 115 11.74 -4.93 6.97
N ILE A 116 12.89 -4.68 6.38
CA ILE A 116 13.27 -5.26 5.09
C ILE A 116 13.96 -6.60 5.34
N LYS A 117 13.49 -7.72 4.77
CA LYS A 117 14.04 -9.07 5.06
C LYS A 117 15.53 -9.16 4.73
N ARG A 118 15.90 -8.67 3.56
CA ARG A 118 17.26 -8.81 3.02
C ARG A 118 18.31 -8.06 3.83
N THR A 119 17.97 -6.89 4.36
CA THR A 119 18.93 -6.02 5.07
C THR A 119 18.73 -6.05 6.58
N GLY A 120 17.58 -6.51 7.06
CA GLY A 120 17.18 -6.43 8.45
C GLY A 120 16.87 -5.00 8.93
N ALA A 121 16.97 -4.00 8.05
CA ALA A 121 16.75 -2.60 8.41
C ALA A 121 15.26 -2.36 8.73
N VAL A 122 15.00 -1.52 9.73
CA VAL A 122 13.65 -1.04 10.07
C VAL A 122 13.42 0.27 9.34
N VAL A 123 12.35 0.32 8.56
CA VAL A 123 11.83 1.53 7.94
C VAL A 123 10.71 2.05 8.80
N ARG A 124 10.81 3.31 9.19
CA ARG A 124 9.71 4.07 9.79
C ARG A 124 9.14 4.97 8.71
N ASN A 125 7.88 4.75 8.36
CA ASN A 125 7.13 5.55 7.41
C ASN A 125 6.01 6.24 8.18
N ASP A 126 6.31 7.44 8.67
CA ASP A 126 5.42 8.27 9.48
C ASP A 126 4.20 8.80 8.69
N LEU A 127 4.32 8.79 7.35
CA LEU A 127 3.25 9.13 6.44
C LEU A 127 3.41 8.46 5.07
N ALA A 128 2.50 7.56 4.74
CA ALA A 128 2.24 7.17 3.36
C ALA A 128 0.86 7.62 2.91
N VAL A 129 0.73 7.83 1.60
CA VAL A 129 -0.53 8.14 0.93
C VAL A 129 -0.86 7.01 -0.02
N VAL A 130 -2.07 6.46 0.09
CA VAL A 130 -2.59 5.48 -0.86
C VAL A 130 -3.77 6.09 -1.57
N VAL A 131 -3.63 6.31 -2.88
CA VAL A 131 -4.70 6.81 -3.73
C VAL A 131 -5.32 5.65 -4.48
N MET A 132 -6.64 5.49 -4.34
CA MET A 132 -7.42 4.45 -5.00
C MET A 132 -8.51 5.10 -5.85
N ASP A 133 -8.50 4.80 -7.14
CA ASP A 133 -9.58 5.17 -8.06
C ASP A 133 -10.52 3.98 -8.25
N PHE A 134 -11.82 4.24 -8.31
CA PHE A 134 -12.87 3.24 -8.41
C PHE A 134 -13.74 3.44 -9.65
N GLU A 135 -14.14 2.33 -10.25
CA GLU A 135 -15.21 2.25 -11.26
C GLU A 135 -15.98 0.96 -11.04
N ASP A 136 -17.31 1.02 -11.07
CA ASP A 136 -18.19 -0.14 -10.82
C ASP A 136 -17.82 -0.98 -9.58
N HIS A 137 -17.43 -0.28 -8.50
CA HIS A 137 -16.99 -0.87 -7.23
C HIS A 137 -15.71 -1.72 -7.30
N LEU A 138 -14.92 -1.56 -8.36
CA LEU A 138 -13.60 -2.15 -8.52
C LEU A 138 -12.53 -1.07 -8.48
N ILE A 139 -11.37 -1.41 -7.92
CA ILE A 139 -10.19 -0.53 -7.92
C ILE A 139 -9.57 -0.57 -9.32
N THR A 140 -9.55 0.55 -10.03
CA THR A 140 -8.95 0.68 -11.37
C THR A 140 -7.54 1.25 -11.31
N ARG A 141 -7.20 1.96 -10.23
CA ARG A 141 -5.85 2.43 -9.94
C ARG A 141 -5.56 2.33 -8.45
N MET A 142 -4.37 1.87 -8.10
CA MET A 142 -3.80 2.05 -6.76
C MET A 142 -2.40 2.68 -6.88
N ARG A 143 -2.18 3.78 -6.17
CA ARG A 143 -0.88 4.45 -6.09
C ARG A 143 -0.49 4.62 -4.64
N ILE A 144 0.62 4.00 -4.25
CA ILE A 144 1.21 4.13 -2.93
C ILE A 144 2.37 5.12 -3.03
N ILE A 145 2.38 6.12 -2.16
CA ILE A 145 3.44 7.14 -2.07
C ILE A 145 3.97 7.06 -0.64
N ALA A 146 5.16 6.48 -0.48
CA ALA A 146 5.79 6.33 0.82
C ALA A 146 6.71 7.50 1.16
N ASN A 147 6.65 8.01 2.39
CA ASN A 147 7.68 8.91 2.90
C ASN A 147 8.88 8.09 3.37
N LEU A 148 9.90 8.01 2.52
CA LEU A 148 11.15 7.30 2.84
C LEU A 148 12.32 8.26 3.08
N ALA A 149 12.06 9.56 3.30
CA ALA A 149 13.09 10.57 3.45
C ALA A 149 14.05 10.23 4.60
N ASP A 150 13.52 9.91 5.78
CA ASP A 150 14.32 9.57 6.97
C ASP A 150 15.15 8.30 6.77
N TYR A 151 14.55 7.28 6.12
CA TYR A 151 15.25 6.04 5.79
C TYR A 151 16.40 6.29 4.82
N ILE A 152 16.16 7.06 3.76
CA ILE A 152 17.15 7.45 2.75
C ILE A 152 18.27 8.27 3.40
N GLU A 153 17.96 9.28 4.20
CA GLU A 153 18.96 10.11 4.86
C GLU A 153 19.84 9.29 5.80
N THR A 154 19.22 8.43 6.61
CA THR A 154 19.93 7.57 7.58
C THR A 154 20.85 6.56 6.89
N HIS A 155 20.43 5.96 5.77
CA HIS A 155 21.16 4.84 5.15
C HIS A 155 22.07 5.27 4.00
N LEU A 156 21.74 6.35 3.30
CA LEU A 156 22.48 6.82 2.14
C LEU A 156 23.23 8.13 2.40
N GLY A 157 22.98 8.81 3.53
CA GLY A 157 23.62 10.08 3.87
C GLY A 157 23.30 11.21 2.89
N VAL A 158 22.22 11.07 2.11
CA VAL A 158 21.74 12.05 1.14
C VAL A 158 20.30 12.38 1.46
N GLY A 159 19.96 13.67 1.53
CA GLY A 159 18.56 14.09 1.65
C GLY A 159 17.78 13.78 0.37
N TRP A 160 16.46 13.66 0.47
CA TRP A 160 15.59 13.51 -0.69
C TRP A 160 15.59 14.84 -1.48
N SER A 161 16.60 15.05 -2.33
CA SER A 161 16.62 16.19 -3.22
C SER A 161 15.59 15.93 -4.31
N VAL A 162 14.43 16.60 -4.17
CA VAL A 162 13.44 16.79 -5.23
C VAL A 162 14.21 17.10 -6.52
N ARG A 163 14.16 16.19 -7.50
CA ARG A 163 14.62 16.53 -8.84
C ARG A 163 13.70 17.66 -9.33
N ALA A 164 14.31 18.82 -9.58
CA ALA A 164 13.73 19.90 -10.35
C ALA A 164 13.31 19.41 -11.75
#